data_AF-A0A1G6W8F0-F1
#
_entry.id   AF-A0A1G6W8F0-F1
#
_cell.length_a   1.000
_cell.length_b   1.000
_cell.length_c   1.000
_cell.angle_alpha   90.00
_cell.angle_beta   90.00
_cell.angle_gamma   90.00
#
_symmetry.space_group_name_H-M   'P 1'
#
loop_
_entity.id
_entity.type
_entity.pdbx_description
1 polymer ?
#
loop_
_entity_poly.entity_id
_entity_poly.type
_entity_poly.pdbx_seq_one_letter_code
_entity_poly.pdbx_strand_id
1 'polypeptide(L)'
;MKSKWPIFFCAVLVLTGPALGQPAGSSTCYSEKSQNVPGNVFDKMEISPQFRGQSGFGNYLAVRIPFAQLAPATPGNAFTDTAQVRFILSPGKGMSDLTVTKAQGERFKNELNRAVKESACLWRPGGFSGREMTGWVVLNIYYTVERNKNKNDFSLHVGYELVNKFPGGNGQWNGK
;
A
#
# COMPACT_ATOMS: atom_id res chain seq x y z
N MET A 1 -0.85 -72.90 -22.71
CA MET A 1 -2.18 -72.45 -22.25
C MET A 1 -2.15 -70.93 -22.15
N LYS A 2 -2.99 -70.23 -22.94
CA LYS A 2 -2.99 -68.77 -23.11
C LYS A 2 -4.03 -68.15 -22.17
N SER A 3 -3.60 -67.31 -21.22
CA SER A 3 -4.47 -66.48 -20.40
C SER A 3 -4.41 -65.05 -20.92
N LYS A 4 -5.55 -64.54 -21.41
CA LYS A 4 -5.72 -63.15 -21.86
C LYS A 4 -6.50 -62.40 -20.77
N TRP A 5 -5.94 -61.31 -20.27
CA TRP A 5 -6.63 -60.34 -19.43
C TRP A 5 -7.00 -59.11 -20.28
N PRO A 6 -8.22 -58.55 -20.18
CA PRO A 6 -8.56 -57.30 -20.85
C PRO A 6 -8.09 -56.09 -20.02
N ILE A 7 -7.39 -55.17 -20.69
CA ILE A 7 -7.03 -53.85 -20.16
C ILE A 7 -8.22 -52.91 -20.43
N PHE A 8 -8.84 -52.40 -19.37
CA PHE A 8 -9.82 -51.31 -19.45
C PHE A 8 -9.07 -49.98 -19.63
N PHE A 9 -9.28 -49.32 -20.77
CA PHE A 9 -8.86 -47.93 -20.98
C PHE A 9 -9.94 -46.99 -20.41
N CYS A 10 -9.63 -46.30 -19.31
CA CYS A 10 -10.37 -45.13 -18.87
C CYS A 10 -9.95 -43.92 -19.71
N ALA A 11 -10.83 -43.46 -20.60
CA ALA A 11 -10.67 -42.18 -21.29
C ALA A 11 -10.93 -41.03 -20.30
N VAL A 12 -9.89 -40.32 -19.89
CA VAL A 12 -10.01 -39.06 -19.14
C VAL A 12 -10.30 -37.95 -20.15
N LEU A 13 -11.54 -37.48 -20.15
CA LEU A 13 -11.98 -36.33 -20.93
C LEU A 13 -11.47 -35.05 -20.23
N VAL A 14 -10.40 -34.45 -20.73
CA VAL A 14 -9.94 -33.13 -20.25
C VAL A 14 -10.73 -32.06 -21.00
N LEU A 15 -11.73 -31.47 -20.32
CA LEU A 15 -12.42 -30.27 -20.78
C LEU A 15 -11.47 -29.08 -20.67
N THR A 16 -10.77 -28.75 -21.76
CA THR A 16 -10.08 -27.47 -21.91
C THR A 16 -11.11 -26.38 -22.15
N GLY A 17 -11.58 -25.74 -21.08
CA GLY A 17 -12.31 -24.48 -21.18
C GLY A 17 -11.39 -23.39 -21.74
N PRO A 18 -11.93 -22.41 -22.49
CA PRO A 18 -11.13 -21.31 -23.00
C PRO A 18 -10.61 -20.50 -21.83
N ALA A 19 -9.28 -20.40 -21.71
CA ALA A 19 -8.63 -19.42 -20.88
C ALA A 19 -9.11 -18.04 -21.33
N LEU A 20 -9.92 -17.39 -20.50
CA LEU A 20 -10.22 -15.97 -20.64
C LEU A 20 -8.88 -15.24 -20.58
N GLY A 21 -8.37 -14.89 -21.76
CA GLY A 21 -7.20 -14.04 -21.91
C GLY A 21 -7.49 -12.73 -21.21
N GLN A 22 -6.85 -12.52 -20.06
CA GLN A 22 -6.72 -11.18 -19.51
C GLN A 22 -5.93 -10.36 -20.55
N PRO A 23 -6.42 -9.20 -20.99
CA PRO A 23 -5.64 -8.35 -21.86
C PRO A 23 -4.35 -7.99 -21.14
N ALA A 24 -3.23 -8.29 -21.79
CA ALA A 24 -1.89 -7.90 -21.40
C ALA A 24 -1.74 -6.37 -21.49
N GLY A 25 -2.40 -5.66 -20.57
CA GLY A 25 -2.05 -4.31 -20.19
C GLY A 25 -1.31 -4.40 -18.87
N SER A 26 0.02 -4.29 -18.92
CA SER A 26 0.85 -4.09 -17.73
C SER A 26 0.48 -2.75 -17.08
N SER A 27 -0.63 -2.68 -16.35
CA SER A 27 -0.96 -1.50 -15.56
C SER A 27 -0.16 -1.58 -14.27
N THR A 28 1.01 -0.95 -14.26
CA THR A 28 1.61 -0.55 -12.99
C THR A 28 0.55 0.25 -12.23
N CYS A 29 0.12 -0.19 -11.04
CA CYS A 29 -0.91 0.52 -10.27
C CYS A 29 -0.43 1.88 -9.73
N TYR A 30 0.76 2.31 -10.15
CA TYR A 30 1.38 3.58 -9.84
C TYR A 30 1.70 4.35 -11.13
N SER A 31 1.48 5.66 -11.12
CA SER A 31 1.97 6.60 -12.13
C SER A 31 2.64 7.82 -11.49
N GLU A 32 3.71 8.33 -12.11
CA GLU A 32 4.42 9.51 -11.58
C GLU A 32 3.57 10.78 -11.56
N LYS A 33 2.67 10.93 -12.53
CA LYS A 33 1.75 12.07 -12.63
C LYS A 33 0.30 11.61 -12.65
N SER A 34 -0.59 12.44 -12.12
CA SER A 34 -2.06 12.33 -12.28
C SER A 34 -2.56 12.63 -13.70
N GLN A 35 -1.69 12.61 -14.71
CA GLN A 35 -2.08 12.83 -16.09
C GLN A 35 -3.15 11.81 -16.45
N ASN A 36 -4.36 12.33 -16.71
CA ASN A 36 -5.59 11.59 -16.94
C ASN A 36 -6.40 11.18 -15.70
N VAL A 37 -6.37 11.88 -14.55
CA VAL A 37 -7.46 11.75 -13.56
C VAL A 37 -8.66 12.59 -14.03
N PRO A 38 -9.74 12.00 -14.58
CA PRO A 38 -10.93 12.78 -14.91
C PRO A 38 -11.62 13.25 -13.62
N GLY A 39 -11.84 14.56 -13.51
CA GLY A 39 -12.65 15.16 -12.46
C GLY A 39 -11.86 15.77 -11.30
N ASN A 40 -12.61 16.17 -10.26
CA ASN A 40 -12.06 16.82 -9.08
C ASN A 40 -11.29 15.81 -8.20
N VAL A 41 -10.15 16.24 -7.66
CA VAL A 41 -9.40 15.50 -6.63
C VAL A 41 -9.83 16.04 -5.27
N PHE A 42 -10.40 15.18 -4.43
CA PHE A 42 -10.96 15.61 -3.15
C PHE A 42 -9.96 15.45 -2.00
N ASP A 43 -9.89 16.44 -1.12
CA ASP A 43 -9.02 16.39 0.07
C ASP A 43 -9.65 15.62 1.25
N LYS A 44 -10.97 15.40 1.22
CA LYS A 44 -11.73 14.71 2.26
C LYS A 44 -12.67 13.66 1.66
N MET A 45 -12.77 12.50 2.31
CA MET A 45 -13.60 11.37 1.88
C MET A 45 -14.33 10.77 3.07
N GLU A 46 -15.64 10.54 2.94
CA GLU A 46 -16.50 10.00 4.01
C GLU A 46 -16.03 8.59 4.38
N ILE A 47 -15.82 7.78 3.35
CA ILE A 47 -15.23 6.46 3.46
C ILE A 47 -13.72 6.63 3.25
N SER A 48 -12.95 6.31 4.29
CA SER A 48 -11.48 6.39 4.23
C SER A 48 -10.91 5.37 3.24
N PRO A 49 -9.84 5.73 2.49
CA PRO A 49 -9.03 4.76 1.75
C PRO A 49 -8.57 3.59 2.63
N GLN A 50 -8.49 2.40 2.02
CA GLN A 50 -8.16 1.17 2.74
C GLN A 50 -6.94 0.50 2.13
N PHE A 51 -6.02 0.06 2.97
CA PHE A 51 -4.94 -0.82 2.56
C PHE A 51 -5.36 -2.28 2.69
N ARG A 52 -5.21 -3.07 1.64
CA ARG A 52 -5.68 -4.47 1.54
C ARG A 52 -4.59 -5.53 1.75
N GLY A 53 -3.39 -5.15 2.19
CA GLY A 53 -2.36 -6.12 2.55
C GLY A 53 -2.74 -6.91 3.81
N GLN A 54 -2.41 -8.21 3.85
CA GLN A 54 -2.85 -9.16 4.88
C GLN A 54 -2.59 -8.72 6.34
N SER A 55 -1.59 -7.87 6.57
CA SER A 55 -1.12 -7.43 7.89
C SER A 55 -1.25 -5.93 8.15
N GLY A 56 -1.96 -5.20 7.27
CA GLY A 56 -2.01 -3.74 7.30
C GLY A 56 -0.73 -3.07 6.78
N PHE A 57 -0.80 -1.75 6.61
CA PHE A 57 0.25 -0.98 5.93
C PHE A 57 1.52 -0.81 6.78
N GLY A 58 1.40 -0.65 8.10
CA GLY A 58 2.55 -0.55 9.00
C GLY A 58 3.46 -1.79 8.93
N ASN A 59 2.88 -2.99 8.98
CA ASN A 59 3.66 -4.23 8.84
C ASN A 59 4.23 -4.39 7.41
N TYR A 60 3.49 -3.97 6.39
CA TYR A 60 4.02 -3.95 5.02
C TYR A 60 5.30 -3.10 4.93
N LEU A 61 5.30 -1.90 5.54
CA LEU A 61 6.48 -1.05 5.60
C LEU A 61 7.61 -1.70 6.40
N ALA A 62 7.31 -2.28 7.57
CA ALA A 62 8.29 -2.94 8.43
C ALA A 62 9.07 -4.05 7.72
N VAL A 63 8.42 -4.78 6.81
CA VAL A 63 9.05 -5.84 6.01
C VAL A 63 9.81 -5.29 4.79
N ARG A 64 9.39 -4.16 4.23
CA ARG A 64 9.93 -3.62 2.96
C ARG A 64 11.03 -2.58 3.12
N ILE A 65 11.10 -1.91 4.27
CA ILE A 65 12.08 -0.86 4.54
C ILE A 65 13.13 -1.38 5.53
N PRO A 66 14.43 -1.25 5.24
CA PRO A 66 15.49 -1.71 6.14
C PRO A 66 15.74 -0.70 7.29
N PHE A 67 14.75 -0.46 8.14
CA PHE A 67 14.77 0.58 9.18
C PHE A 67 16.01 0.56 10.09
N ALA A 68 16.48 -0.63 10.48
CA ALA A 68 17.67 -0.76 11.33
C ALA A 68 18.95 -0.23 10.67
N GLN A 69 19.06 -0.29 9.34
CA GLN A 69 20.20 0.23 8.58
C GLN A 69 20.10 1.73 8.32
N LEU A 70 18.87 2.26 8.36
CA LEU A 70 18.58 3.67 8.16
C LEU A 70 18.69 4.48 9.45
N ALA A 71 18.52 3.84 10.60
CA ALA A 71 18.67 4.48 11.90
C ALA A 71 20.13 4.94 12.08
N PRO A 72 20.36 6.22 12.47
CA PRO A 72 21.70 6.71 12.76
C PRO A 72 22.30 5.95 13.94
N ALA A 73 23.63 5.92 14.02
CA ALA A 73 24.34 5.43 15.19
C ALA A 73 24.23 6.47 16.32
N THR A 74 23.05 6.62 16.91
CA THR A 74 22.82 7.53 18.03
C THR A 74 23.26 6.90 19.35
N PRO A 75 23.82 7.69 20.28
CA PRO A 75 24.07 7.26 21.65
C PRO A 75 22.73 7.13 22.39
N GLY A 76 22.07 5.99 22.25
CA GLY A 76 20.77 5.71 22.82
C GLY A 76 20.32 4.28 22.53
N ASN A 77 19.34 3.81 23.29
CA ASN A 77 18.75 2.48 23.04
C ASN A 77 17.61 2.54 22.01
N ALA A 78 17.15 3.72 21.61
CA ALA A 78 16.04 3.87 20.67
C ALA A 78 16.25 5.06 19.74
N PHE A 79 15.76 4.93 18.52
CA PHE A 79 15.68 5.98 17.51
C PHE A 79 14.23 6.05 17.02
N THR A 80 13.65 7.24 17.06
CA THR A 80 12.27 7.49 16.62
C THR A 80 12.27 8.60 15.58
N ASP A 81 11.49 8.41 14.53
CA ASP A 81 11.31 9.40 13.48
C ASP A 81 9.91 9.30 12.88
N THR A 82 9.50 10.37 12.21
CA THR A 82 8.18 10.55 11.61
C THR A 82 8.34 11.05 10.18
N ALA A 83 7.63 10.40 9.26
CA ALA A 83 7.46 10.86 7.90
C ALA A 83 6.02 11.24 7.61
N GLN A 84 5.84 12.11 6.63
CA GLN A 84 4.54 12.39 6.04
C GLN A 84 4.61 12.11 4.55
N VAL A 85 3.66 11.32 4.05
CA VAL A 85 3.50 11.01 2.63
C VAL A 85 2.13 11.45 2.16
N ARG A 86 2.08 11.95 0.93
CA ARG A 86 0.86 12.37 0.26
C ARG A 86 0.83 11.77 -1.14
N PHE A 87 -0.30 11.21 -1.55
CA PHE A 87 -0.51 10.67 -2.89
C PHE A 87 -1.99 10.74 -3.26
N ILE A 88 -2.32 10.60 -4.54
CA ILE A 88 -3.68 10.49 -5.03
C ILE A 88 -4.02 9.02 -5.20
N LEU A 89 -5.24 8.62 -4.82
CA LEU A 89 -5.83 7.35 -5.24
C LEU A 89 -7.01 7.63 -6.16
N SER A 90 -7.03 6.97 -7.32
CA SER A 90 -8.07 7.09 -8.33
C SER A 90 -8.74 5.74 -8.60
N PRO A 91 -10.08 5.68 -8.62
CA PRO A 91 -10.82 4.48 -9.01
C PRO A 91 -10.40 4.00 -10.40
N GLY A 92 -9.99 2.74 -10.50
CA GLY A 92 -9.56 2.09 -11.75
C GLY A 92 -8.21 2.56 -12.33
N LYS A 93 -7.54 3.57 -11.74
CA LYS A 93 -6.23 4.07 -12.20
C LYS A 93 -5.10 3.87 -11.20
N GLY A 94 -5.42 3.59 -9.94
CA GLY A 94 -4.43 3.31 -8.90
C GLY A 94 -3.91 4.59 -8.24
N MET A 95 -2.62 4.58 -7.88
CA MET A 95 -1.94 5.62 -7.13
C MET A 95 -1.17 6.57 -8.05
N SER A 96 -1.17 7.87 -7.77
CA SER A 96 -0.34 8.84 -8.48
C SER A 96 0.14 9.99 -7.58
N ASP A 97 0.99 10.86 -8.10
CA ASP A 97 1.46 12.09 -7.44
C ASP A 97 2.01 11.87 -6.01
N LEU A 98 2.72 10.75 -5.81
CA LEU A 98 3.35 10.44 -4.53
C LEU A 98 4.46 11.45 -4.21
N THR A 99 4.32 12.09 -3.05
CA THR A 99 5.31 13.00 -2.48
C THR A 99 5.53 12.66 -1.01
N VAL A 100 6.80 12.59 -0.59
CA VAL A 100 7.16 12.54 0.82
C VAL A 100 7.43 13.97 1.27
N THR A 101 6.51 14.56 2.03
CA THR A 101 6.54 15.98 2.42
C THR A 101 7.39 16.24 3.66
N LYS A 102 7.57 15.23 4.52
CA LYS A 102 8.40 15.30 5.72
C LYS A 102 9.11 13.96 5.95
N ALA A 103 10.39 14.00 6.30
CA ALA A 103 11.21 12.89 6.81
C ALA A 103 12.55 13.48 7.29
N GLN A 104 13.20 12.91 8.30
CA GLN A 104 14.50 13.44 8.79
C GLN A 104 15.67 13.19 7.83
N GLY A 105 15.68 12.05 7.12
CA GLY A 105 16.81 11.64 6.27
C GLY A 105 16.44 11.32 4.83
N GLU A 106 17.26 11.75 3.87
CA GLU A 106 16.99 11.53 2.44
C GLU A 106 17.02 10.04 2.07
N ARG A 107 17.88 9.23 2.71
CA ARG A 107 17.88 7.77 2.52
C ARG A 107 16.55 7.13 2.94
N PHE A 108 16.03 7.53 4.10
CA PHE A 108 14.73 7.04 4.57
C PHE A 108 13.59 7.50 3.67
N LYS A 109 13.63 8.76 3.23
CA LYS A 109 12.67 9.31 2.25
C LYS A 109 12.64 8.51 0.95
N ASN A 110 13.80 8.13 0.42
CA ASN A 110 13.91 7.32 -0.80
C ASN A 110 13.34 5.91 -0.62
N GLU A 111 13.71 5.22 0.47
CA GLU A 111 13.16 3.90 0.77
C GLU A 111 11.66 3.93 1.02
N LEU A 112 11.17 4.97 1.71
CA LEU A 112 9.75 5.17 1.93
C LEU A 112 9.00 5.43 0.62
N ASN A 113 9.56 6.27 -0.25
CA ASN A 113 8.99 6.53 -1.57
C ASN A 113 8.89 5.22 -2.38
N ARG A 114 9.97 4.45 -2.46
CA ARG A 114 10.00 3.13 -3.12
C ARG A 114 8.94 2.19 -2.56
N ALA A 115 8.91 2.01 -1.24
CA ALA A 115 7.98 1.09 -0.59
C ALA A 115 6.51 1.49 -0.81
N VAL A 116 6.19 2.78 -0.75
CA VAL A 116 4.84 3.29 -1.02
C VAL A 116 4.44 3.06 -2.48
N LYS A 117 5.34 3.31 -3.46
CA LYS A 117 5.11 3.02 -4.88
C LYS A 117 4.81 1.53 -5.11
N GLU A 118 5.61 0.65 -4.53
CA GLU A 118 5.39 -0.81 -4.62
C GLU A 118 4.06 -1.24 -4.00
N SER A 119 3.58 -0.49 -3.00
CA SER A 119 2.32 -0.77 -2.32
C SER A 119 1.07 -0.37 -3.12
N ALA A 120 1.23 0.32 -4.26
CA ALA A 120 0.14 1.02 -4.95
C ALA A 120 -1.07 0.12 -5.27
N CYS A 121 -0.85 -1.12 -5.72
CA CYS A 121 -1.93 -2.06 -6.05
C CYS A 121 -2.73 -2.54 -4.83
N LEU A 122 -2.20 -2.34 -3.62
CA LEU A 122 -2.82 -2.79 -2.38
C LEU A 122 -3.74 -1.73 -1.78
N TRP A 123 -3.79 -0.53 -2.37
CA TRP A 123 -4.66 0.55 -1.91
C TRP A 123 -6.00 0.52 -2.63
N ARG A 124 -7.07 0.64 -1.84
CA ARG A 124 -8.42 0.91 -2.31
C ARG A 124 -8.74 2.40 -2.09
N PRO A 125 -9.24 3.11 -3.11
CA PRO A 125 -9.71 4.48 -2.94
C PRO A 125 -10.78 4.59 -1.85
N GLY A 126 -10.85 5.77 -1.24
CA GLY A 126 -11.97 6.14 -0.39
C GLY A 126 -13.21 6.49 -1.21
N GLY A 127 -14.24 7.01 -0.55
CA GLY A 127 -15.52 7.26 -1.18
C GLY A 127 -16.43 8.23 -0.46
N PHE A 128 -17.56 8.53 -1.09
CA PHE A 128 -18.65 9.33 -0.56
C PHE A 128 -19.98 8.70 -0.98
N SER A 129 -20.92 8.57 -0.06
CA SER A 129 -22.24 7.94 -0.33
C SER A 129 -22.14 6.59 -1.06
N GLY A 130 -21.17 5.75 -0.66
CA GLY A 130 -20.95 4.42 -1.22
C GLY A 130 -20.27 4.37 -2.60
N ARG A 131 -19.88 5.51 -3.18
CA ARG A 131 -19.15 5.57 -4.46
C ARG A 131 -17.67 5.86 -4.23
N GLU A 132 -16.80 5.09 -4.88
CA GLU A 132 -15.35 5.37 -4.88
C GLU A 132 -15.06 6.67 -5.63
N MET A 133 -14.13 7.45 -5.12
CA MET A 133 -13.79 8.76 -5.66
C MET A 133 -12.28 8.96 -5.74
N THR A 134 -11.85 9.86 -6.61
CA THR A 134 -10.45 10.26 -6.63
C THR A 134 -10.17 11.21 -5.48
N GLY A 135 -9.22 10.88 -4.62
CA GLY A 135 -8.90 11.72 -3.47
C GLY A 135 -7.42 11.74 -3.14
N TRP A 136 -7.02 12.83 -2.49
CA TRP A 136 -5.74 12.86 -1.79
C TRP A 136 -5.78 11.93 -0.60
N VAL A 137 -4.67 11.27 -0.36
CA VAL A 137 -4.37 10.47 0.82
C VAL A 137 -3.15 11.08 1.45
N VAL A 138 -3.25 11.42 2.74
CA VAL A 138 -2.12 11.89 3.54
C VAL A 138 -1.94 10.93 4.69
N LEU A 139 -0.75 10.33 4.79
CA LEU A 139 -0.38 9.43 5.87
C LEU A 139 0.77 10.05 6.67
N ASN A 140 0.60 10.13 7.98
CA ASN A 140 1.72 10.29 8.89
C ASN A 140 2.21 8.90 9.28
N ILE A 141 3.51 8.66 9.16
CA ILE A 141 4.14 7.36 9.42
C ILE A 141 5.14 7.58 10.54
N TYR A 142 5.05 6.75 11.56
CA TYR A 142 5.86 6.83 12.77
C TYR A 142 6.62 5.52 12.88
N TYR A 143 7.92 5.58 13.17
CA TYR A 143 8.67 4.38 13.47
C TYR A 143 9.64 4.58 14.63
N THR A 144 9.85 3.50 15.36
CA THR A 144 10.83 3.41 16.44
C THR A 144 11.65 2.16 16.23
N VAL A 145 12.97 2.32 16.20
CA VAL A 145 13.95 1.25 16.23
C VAL A 145 14.60 1.24 17.60
N GLU A 146 14.45 0.18 18.38
CA GLU A 146 15.15 0.03 19.65
C GLU A 146 16.24 -1.02 19.54
N ARG A 147 17.45 -0.69 19.98
CA ARG A 147 18.61 -1.56 19.99
C ARG A 147 18.72 -2.23 21.35
N ASN A 148 18.67 -3.56 21.37
CA ASN A 148 18.97 -4.34 22.55
C ASN A 148 20.48 -4.45 22.73
N LYS A 149 21.02 -3.73 23.71
CA LYS A 149 22.45 -3.71 24.07
C LYS A 149 23.03 -5.10 24.34
N ASN A 150 22.22 -6.06 24.77
CA ASN A 150 22.71 -7.35 25.25
C ASN A 150 22.72 -8.45 24.19
N LYS A 151 22.06 -8.25 23.03
CA LYS A 151 21.84 -9.35 22.06
C LYS A 151 22.16 -9.00 20.60
N ASN A 152 22.71 -7.80 20.32
CA ASN A 152 22.84 -7.29 18.95
C ASN A 152 21.52 -7.39 18.15
N ASP A 153 20.40 -7.28 18.87
CA ASP A 153 19.05 -7.46 18.35
C ASP A 153 18.31 -6.13 18.35
N PHE A 154 17.28 -6.01 17.51
CA PHE A 154 16.52 -4.78 17.35
C PHE A 154 15.01 -5.06 17.40
N SER A 155 14.27 -4.24 18.15
CA SER A 155 12.81 -4.17 18.03
C SER A 155 12.43 -3.04 17.06
N LEU A 156 11.41 -3.28 16.24
CA LEU A 156 10.88 -2.32 15.29
C LEU A 156 9.38 -2.16 15.51
N HIS A 157 8.95 -0.93 15.72
CA HIS A 157 7.56 -0.55 15.75
C HIS A 157 7.29 0.42 14.61
N VAL A 158 6.35 0.09 13.73
CA VAL A 158 5.92 0.97 12.62
C VAL A 158 4.41 1.17 12.69
N GLY A 159 4.00 2.42 12.79
CA GLY A 159 2.60 2.84 12.81
C GLY A 159 2.32 3.86 11.73
N TYR A 160 1.04 4.06 11.42
CA TYR A 160 0.62 5.15 10.53
C TYR A 160 -0.76 5.68 10.92
N GLU A 161 -1.01 6.92 10.54
CA GLU A 161 -2.28 7.60 10.72
C GLU A 161 -2.71 8.23 9.39
N LEU A 162 -3.96 8.00 8.99
CA LEU A 162 -4.58 8.68 7.86
C LEU A 162 -5.17 10.02 8.32
N VAL A 163 -4.68 11.11 7.74
CA VAL A 163 -5.05 12.49 8.13
C VAL A 163 -6.35 12.96 7.47
N ASN A 164 -6.73 12.38 6.33
CA ASN A 164 -7.85 12.86 5.50
C ASN A 164 -9.22 12.30 5.93
N LYS A 165 -9.45 12.17 7.23
CA LYS A 165 -10.74 11.72 7.77
C LYS A 165 -11.68 12.90 7.95
N PHE A 166 -12.97 12.72 7.63
CA PHE A 166 -13.97 13.65 8.13
C PHE A 166 -13.91 13.62 9.66
N PRO A 167 -13.81 14.78 10.34
CA PRO A 167 -14.07 14.81 11.77
C PRO A 167 -15.53 14.35 11.95
N GLY A 168 -15.74 13.27 12.69
CA GLY A 168 -17.08 12.82 13.03
C GLY A 168 -17.79 13.92 13.82
N GLY A 169 -18.65 14.69 13.15
CA GLY A 169 -19.44 15.74 13.77
C GLY A 169 -19.89 16.81 12.80
N ASN A 170 -21.17 16.76 12.40
CA ASN A 170 -22.09 17.85 12.00
C ASN A 170 -21.54 19.11 11.30
N GLY A 171 -20.43 19.04 10.58
CA GLY A 171 -19.87 20.15 9.84
C GLY A 171 -20.59 20.31 8.51
N GLN A 172 -21.51 21.27 8.43
CA GLN A 172 -22.11 21.76 7.19
C GLN A 172 -21.02 22.03 6.14
N TRP A 173 -21.23 21.47 4.95
CA TRP A 173 -20.45 21.75 3.75
C TRP A 173 -20.60 23.23 3.37
N ASN A 174 -19.50 23.99 3.39
CA ASN A 174 -19.37 25.20 2.59
C ASN A 174 -18.41 24.87 1.44
N GLY A 175 -18.99 24.45 0.32
CA GLY A 175 -18.26 24.37 -0.95
C GLY A 175 -17.92 25.79 -1.41
N LYS A 176 -16.65 26.01 -1.75
CA LYS A 176 -16.22 27.11 -2.61
C LYS A 176 -16.12 26.59 -4.04
#